data_AF-X6MJU6-F1
#
_entry.id   AF-X6MJU6-F1
#
_cell.length_a   1.000
_cell.length_b   1.000
_cell.length_c   1.000
_cell.angle_alpha   90.00
_cell.angle_beta   90.00
_cell.angle_gamma   90.00
#
_symmetry.space_group_name_H-M   'P 1'
#
loop_
_entity.id
_entity.type
_entity.pdbx_description
1 polymer ?
#
loop_
_entity_poly.entity_id
_entity_poly.type
_entity_poly.pdbx_seq_one_letter_code
_entity_poly.pdbx_strand_id
1 'polypeptide(L)'
;MQRLCSKHEMAHRLNILKSVFPDVYDFYPNTWTFSYSTRKEAQRQLSEREKEQQNSGLSQRRTWYLVKTSTGRQGTADDIERASSELLKETNEVKRKRALRRRAKQLLEEEEEEEEGEEGERRRRRTTRRGSNEDDNDLEIEIREKTDQSLVLQEYNDRPLLLNGFKFDFRVFAIVTSLEPFEFY
;
A
#
# COMPACT_ATOMS: atom_id res chain seq x y z
N MET A 1 -9.42 -19.45 -8.95
CA MET A 1 -9.13 -19.33 -7.50
C MET A 1 -8.33 -18.08 -7.09
N GLN A 2 -7.38 -17.56 -7.89
CA GLN A 2 -6.58 -16.38 -7.52
C GLN A 2 -7.39 -15.17 -7.00
N ARG A 3 -8.56 -14.92 -7.61
CA ARG A 3 -9.48 -13.84 -7.25
C ARG A 3 -10.10 -13.95 -5.85
N LEU A 4 -10.19 -15.15 -5.27
CA LEU A 4 -10.68 -15.40 -3.91
C LEU A 4 -9.54 -15.48 -2.90
N CYS A 5 -8.37 -15.96 -3.32
CA CYS A 5 -7.25 -16.21 -2.41
C CYS A 5 -6.33 -14.98 -2.20
N SER A 6 -6.46 -13.93 -3.01
CA SER A 6 -5.74 -12.66 -2.84
C SER A 6 -6.57 -11.69 -2.00
N LYS A 7 -5.98 -11.13 -0.94
CA LYS A 7 -6.70 -10.19 -0.06
C LYS A 7 -7.17 -8.95 -0.81
N HIS A 8 -6.35 -8.47 -1.74
CA HIS A 8 -6.65 -7.26 -2.51
C HIS A 8 -7.80 -7.48 -3.49
N GLU A 9 -7.72 -8.55 -4.30
CA GLU A 9 -8.78 -8.91 -5.25
C GLU A 9 -10.10 -9.26 -4.56
N MET A 10 -10.02 -10.02 -3.47
CA MET A 10 -11.21 -10.36 -2.69
C MET A 10 -11.83 -9.10 -2.07
N ALA A 11 -11.02 -8.21 -1.51
CA ALA A 11 -11.51 -6.96 -0.95
C ALA A 11 -12.19 -6.07 -2.00
N HIS A 12 -11.61 -5.96 -3.20
CA HIS A 12 -12.21 -5.23 -4.31
C HIS A 12 -13.59 -5.81 -4.69
N ARG A 13 -13.71 -7.14 -4.81
CA ARG A 13 -14.97 -7.81 -5.14
C ARG A 13 -16.02 -7.65 -4.04
N LEU A 14 -15.62 -7.81 -2.78
CA LEU A 14 -16.53 -7.67 -1.64
C LEU A 14 -16.99 -6.22 -1.46
N ASN A 15 -16.15 -5.22 -1.78
CA ASN A 15 -16.58 -3.82 -1.81
C ASN A 15 -17.67 -3.58 -2.85
N ILE A 16 -17.53 -4.14 -4.06
CA ILE A 16 -18.58 -4.06 -5.09
C ILE A 16 -19.87 -4.74 -4.58
N LEU A 17 -19.77 -5.96 -4.09
CA LEU A 17 -20.93 -6.72 -3.59
C LEU A 17 -21.62 -6.01 -2.43
N LYS A 18 -20.86 -5.43 -1.50
CA LYS A 18 -21.39 -4.62 -0.38
C LYS A 18 -22.07 -3.35 -0.86
N SER A 19 -21.58 -2.71 -1.93
CA SER A 19 -22.24 -1.52 -2.49
C SER A 19 -23.58 -1.84 -3.16
N VAL A 20 -23.71 -3.03 -3.76
CA VAL A 20 -24.92 -3.47 -4.46
C VAL A 20 -25.93 -4.12 -3.49
N PHE A 21 -25.44 -4.89 -2.50
CA PHE A 21 -26.24 -5.66 -1.54
C PHE A 21 -25.79 -5.41 -0.10
N PRO A 22 -25.99 -4.18 0.43
CA PRO A 22 -25.44 -3.79 1.73
C PRO A 22 -25.95 -4.64 2.90
N ASP A 23 -27.24 -5.02 2.88
CA ASP A 23 -27.86 -5.78 3.98
C ASP A 23 -27.43 -7.26 4.02
N VAL A 24 -26.92 -7.79 2.90
CA VAL A 24 -26.45 -9.19 2.80
C VAL A 24 -24.96 -9.30 3.08
N TYR A 25 -24.21 -8.21 2.87
CA TYR A 25 -22.74 -8.15 3.03
C TYR A 25 -22.34 -7.26 4.23
N ASP A 26 -23.21 -7.11 5.22
CA ASP A 26 -22.94 -6.38 6.47
C ASP A 26 -21.86 -7.06 7.34
N PHE A 27 -21.68 -8.39 7.17
CA PHE A 27 -20.61 -9.17 7.78
C PHE A 27 -19.20 -8.71 7.38
N TYR A 28 -19.08 -8.06 6.22
CA TYR A 28 -17.80 -7.63 5.68
C TYR A 28 -17.46 -6.21 6.17
N PRO A 29 -16.41 -6.03 6.99
CA PRO A 29 -16.07 -4.73 7.56
C PRO A 29 -15.66 -3.72 6.49
N ASN A 30 -15.73 -2.44 6.82
CA ASN A 30 -15.28 -1.40 5.89
C ASN A 30 -13.82 -1.63 5.54
N THR A 31 -13.55 -1.74 4.24
CA THR A 31 -12.26 -2.16 3.72
C THR A 31 -11.91 -1.33 2.50
N TRP A 32 -10.69 -0.80 2.48
CA TRP A 32 -10.15 0.04 1.41
C TRP A 32 -8.95 -0.66 0.79
N THR A 33 -8.92 -0.66 -0.54
CA THR A 33 -7.81 -1.20 -1.32
C THR A 33 -7.03 -0.04 -1.92
N PHE A 34 -5.71 -0.04 -1.76
CA PHE A 34 -4.84 1.00 -2.30
C PHE A 34 -3.47 0.43 -2.63
N SER A 35 -2.70 1.16 -3.41
CA SER A 35 -1.28 0.94 -3.64
C SER A 35 -0.49 2.03 -2.92
N TYR A 36 0.83 1.89 -2.81
CA TYR A 36 1.66 2.97 -2.26
C TYR A 36 1.48 4.28 -3.07
N SER A 37 1.34 4.18 -4.40
CA SER A 37 1.11 5.33 -5.28
C SER A 37 -0.23 6.04 -5.02
N THR A 38 -1.26 5.31 -4.58
CA THR A 38 -2.61 5.85 -4.30
C THR A 38 -2.88 6.08 -2.81
N ARG A 39 -1.89 5.90 -1.93
CA ARG A 39 -2.01 6.07 -0.47
C ARG A 39 -2.65 7.39 -0.02
N LYS A 40 -2.34 8.51 -0.67
CA LYS A 40 -2.90 9.82 -0.29
C LYS A 40 -4.42 9.86 -0.44
N GLU A 41 -4.95 9.14 -1.43
CA GLU A 41 -6.39 9.00 -1.63
C GLU A 41 -7.02 8.17 -0.50
N ALA A 42 -6.38 7.08 -0.09
CA ALA A 42 -6.83 6.29 1.06
C ALA A 42 -6.85 7.12 2.36
N GLN A 43 -5.83 7.94 2.60
CA GLN A 43 -5.80 8.87 3.76
C GLN A 43 -6.96 9.86 3.74
N ARG A 44 -7.29 10.41 2.57
CA ARG A 44 -8.40 11.35 2.42
C ARG A 44 -9.73 10.69 2.80
N GLN A 45 -10.01 9.51 2.26
CA GLN A 45 -11.25 8.77 2.52
C GLN A 45 -11.43 8.42 4.01
N LEU A 46 -10.34 8.08 4.71
CA LEU A 46 -10.38 7.86 6.16
C LEU A 46 -10.72 9.15 6.92
N SER A 47 -10.10 10.26 6.54
CA SER A 47 -10.35 11.55 7.20
C SER A 47 -11.80 12.04 7.01
N GLU A 48 -12.41 11.73 5.87
CA GLU A 48 -13.81 12.05 5.57
C GLU A 48 -14.74 11.17 6.42
N ARG A 49 -14.47 9.87 6.50
CA ARG A 49 -15.20 8.93 7.37
C ARG A 49 -15.14 9.31 8.85
N GLU A 50 -13.98 9.72 9.35
CA GLU A 50 -13.84 10.17 10.74
C GLU A 50 -14.69 11.42 11.02
N LYS A 51 -14.77 12.36 10.07
CA LYS A 51 -15.63 13.54 10.17
C LYS A 51 -17.12 13.17 10.14
N GLU A 52 -17.52 12.25 9.27
CA GLU A 52 -18.90 11.74 9.22
C GLU A 52 -19.32 11.10 10.55
N GLN A 53 -18.45 10.28 11.14
CA GLN A 53 -18.69 9.67 12.46
C GLN A 53 -18.85 10.74 13.55
N GLN A 54 -17.98 11.76 13.56
CA GLN A 54 -18.08 12.88 14.50
C GLN A 54 -19.39 13.66 14.36
N ASN A 55 -19.83 13.89 13.12
CA ASN A 55 -21.08 14.63 12.84
C ASN A 55 -22.33 13.81 13.18
N SER A 56 -22.26 12.48 13.15
CA SER A 56 -23.39 11.59 13.42
C SER A 56 -23.79 11.49 14.92
N GLY A 57 -23.07 12.15 15.83
CA GLY A 57 -23.37 12.14 17.27
C GLY A 57 -23.10 10.80 17.96
N LEU A 58 -22.67 9.76 17.22
CA LEU A 58 -22.13 8.53 17.78
C LEU A 58 -20.83 8.88 18.52
N SER A 59 -20.84 8.68 19.84
CA SER A 59 -19.71 8.86 20.77
C SER A 59 -18.36 8.62 20.11
N GLN A 60 -17.40 9.52 20.33
CA GLN A 60 -16.01 9.58 19.82
C GLN A 60 -15.19 8.29 20.03
N ARG A 61 -15.66 7.15 19.52
CA ARG A 61 -14.92 5.91 19.54
C ARG A 61 -13.88 6.00 18.43
N ARG A 62 -12.63 5.94 18.84
CA ARG A 62 -11.52 5.76 17.89
C ARG A 62 -11.75 4.47 17.13
N THR A 63 -11.98 4.59 15.84
CA THR A 63 -12.02 3.45 14.92
C THR A 63 -10.59 3.01 14.68
N TRP A 64 -10.30 1.74 14.95
CA TRP A 64 -9.00 1.15 14.70
C TRP A 64 -8.99 0.53 13.31
N TYR A 65 -7.84 0.56 12.65
CA TYR A 65 -7.68 -0.05 11.33
C TYR A 65 -6.50 -1.02 11.33
N LEU A 66 -6.66 -2.10 10.56
CA LEU A 66 -5.66 -3.11 10.29
C LEU A 66 -5.24 -2.99 8.83
N VAL A 67 -3.95 -2.89 8.58
CA VAL A 67 -3.43 -2.93 7.21
C VAL A 67 -2.86 -4.32 6.92
N LYS A 68 -3.03 -4.77 5.69
CA LYS A 68 -2.59 -6.08 5.21
C LYS A 68 -1.95 -5.93 3.84
N THR A 69 -0.83 -6.60 3.62
CA THR A 69 -0.27 -6.79 2.28
C THR A 69 -1.10 -7.82 1.50
N SER A 70 -1.19 -7.65 0.18
CA SER A 70 -1.95 -8.55 -0.70
C SER A 70 -1.44 -9.99 -0.67
N THR A 71 -0.12 -10.18 -0.54
CA THR A 71 0.57 -11.47 -0.65
C THR A 71 1.04 -12.07 0.68
N GLY A 72 1.12 -11.29 1.76
CA GLY A 72 1.60 -11.77 3.06
C GLY A 72 0.82 -12.99 3.57
N ARG A 73 1.54 -14.04 3.98
CA ARG A 73 0.97 -15.23 4.63
C ARG A 73 1.64 -15.35 6.00
N GLN A 74 0.83 -15.70 7.01
CA GLN A 74 1.15 -15.60 8.45
C GLN A 74 1.15 -14.13 8.87
N GLY A 75 0.16 -13.71 9.65
CA GLY A 75 0.02 -12.33 10.12
C GLY A 75 1.14 -11.97 11.09
N THR A 76 2.35 -11.78 10.57
CA THR A 76 3.50 -11.31 11.32
C THR A 76 3.18 -9.90 11.82
N ALA A 77 3.58 -9.60 13.06
CA ALA A 77 3.42 -8.28 13.65
C ALA A 77 3.98 -7.17 12.74
N ASP A 78 4.99 -7.51 11.95
CA ASP A 78 5.61 -6.68 10.92
C ASP A 78 4.61 -6.14 9.88
N ASP A 79 3.58 -6.92 9.49
CA ASP A 79 2.57 -6.48 8.51
C ASP A 79 1.73 -5.31 9.05
N ILE A 80 1.53 -5.25 10.39
CA ILE A 80 0.74 -4.21 11.06
C ILE A 80 1.57 -2.95 11.27
N GLU A 81 2.81 -3.11 11.74
CA GLU A 81 3.70 -1.98 12.07
C GLU A 81 4.30 -1.31 10.83
N ARG A 82 4.69 -2.10 9.83
CA ARG A 82 5.21 -1.61 8.54
C ARG A 82 4.15 -0.82 7.81
N ALA A 83 2.92 -1.32 7.78
CA ALA A 83 1.86 -0.69 7.04
C ALA A 83 1.23 0.51 7.76
N SER A 84 1.29 0.57 9.09
CA SER A 84 1.07 1.80 9.87
C SER A 84 2.14 2.86 9.57
N SER A 85 3.41 2.46 9.51
CA SER A 85 4.52 3.35 9.11
C SER A 85 4.40 3.80 7.65
N GLU A 86 3.99 2.92 6.75
CA GLU A 86 3.71 3.17 5.34
C GLU A 86 2.36 3.86 5.11
N LEU A 87 1.47 3.99 6.09
CA LEU A 87 0.27 4.83 6.02
C LEU A 87 0.48 6.18 6.69
N LEU A 88 1.41 6.32 7.65
CA LEU A 88 1.59 7.55 8.43
C LEU A 88 2.88 8.33 8.14
N LYS A 89 3.90 7.78 7.49
CA LYS A 89 5.10 8.54 7.11
C LYS A 89 5.32 8.49 5.60
N GLU A 90 5.19 9.62 4.91
CA GLU A 90 6.09 9.86 3.77
C GLU A 90 7.47 9.78 4.43
N THR A 91 8.19 8.66 4.30
CA THR A 91 9.46 8.53 4.99
C THR A 91 10.31 9.72 4.55
N ASN A 92 10.79 10.53 5.50
CA ASN A 92 11.65 11.68 5.21
C ASN A 92 12.79 11.27 4.28
N GLU A 93 13.20 10.00 4.35
CA GLU A 93 14.14 9.35 3.46
C GLU A 93 13.72 9.32 1.98
N VAL A 94 12.47 9.01 1.63
CA VAL A 94 11.97 9.04 0.25
C VAL A 94 11.89 10.48 -0.27
N LYS A 95 11.44 11.41 0.58
CA LYS A 95 11.48 12.86 0.28
C LYS A 95 12.91 13.37 0.09
N ARG A 96 13.83 12.96 0.96
CA ARG A 96 15.24 13.35 0.95
C ARG A 96 15.97 12.74 -0.23
N LYS A 97 15.70 11.47 -0.59
CA LYS A 97 16.27 10.80 -1.77
C LYS A 97 15.74 11.41 -3.07
N ARG A 98 14.45 11.78 -3.14
CA ARG A 98 13.89 12.57 -4.26
C ARG A 98 14.48 13.98 -4.34
N ALA A 99 14.66 14.66 -3.21
CA ALA A 99 15.26 15.99 -3.17
C ALA A 99 16.76 15.96 -3.56
N LEU A 100 17.51 14.95 -3.11
CA LEU A 100 18.90 14.73 -3.52
C LEU A 100 18.99 14.44 -5.01
N ARG A 101 18.14 13.57 -5.55
CA ARG A 101 18.10 13.28 -7.00
C ARG A 101 17.79 14.52 -7.83
N ARG A 102 16.85 15.37 -7.39
CA ARG A 102 16.56 16.65 -8.06
C ARG A 102 17.75 17.61 -8.02
N ARG A 103 18.41 17.73 -6.87
CA ARG A 103 19.57 18.61 -6.70
C ARG A 103 20.79 18.11 -7.49
N ALA A 104 21.03 16.80 -7.54
CA ALA A 104 22.09 16.22 -8.35
C ALA A 104 21.84 16.41 -9.84
N LYS A 105 20.58 16.30 -10.30
CA LYS A 105 20.23 16.57 -11.70
C LYS A 105 20.44 18.03 -12.09
N GLN A 106 20.08 18.96 -11.21
CA GLN A 106 20.32 20.39 -11.44
C GLN A 106 21.81 20.72 -11.49
N LEU A 107 22.62 20.13 -10.61
CA LEU A 107 24.07 20.34 -10.65
C LEU A 107 24.71 19.77 -11.91
N LEU A 108 24.22 18.65 -12.43
CA LEU A 108 24.68 18.10 -13.71
C LEU A 108 24.25 18.97 -14.90
N GLU A 109 23.04 19.52 -14.87
CA GLU A 109 22.57 20.47 -15.90
C GLU A 109 23.35 21.80 -15.85
N GLU A 110 23.67 22.29 -14.64
CA GLU A 110 24.51 23.48 -14.43
C GLU A 110 25.99 23.23 -14.84
N GLU A 111 26.53 22.05 -14.55
CA GLU A 111 27.88 21.63 -14.98
C GLU A 111 27.95 21.41 -16.50
N GLU A 112 26.90 20.86 -17.14
CA GLU A 112 26.83 20.74 -18.61
C GLU A 112 26.72 22.10 -19.30
N GLU A 113 26.00 23.07 -18.72
CA GLU A 113 25.92 24.45 -19.24
C GLU A 113 27.23 25.23 -19.06
N GLU A 114 27.97 25.01 -17.96
CA GLU A 114 29.34 25.55 -17.76
C GLU A 114 30.37 24.84 -18.66
N GLU A 115 30.25 23.52 -18.85
CA GLU A 115 31.11 22.73 -19.73
C GLU A 115 30.87 23.05 -21.20
N GLU A 116 29.65 23.29 -21.70
CA GLU A 116 29.43 23.76 -23.09
C GLU A 116 30.06 25.15 -23.34
N GLY A 117 30.20 25.97 -22.29
CA GLY A 117 30.94 27.24 -22.33
C GLY A 117 32.47 27.07 -22.42
N GLU A 118 33.01 25.98 -21.88
CA GLU A 118 34.46 25.67 -21.86
C GLU A 118 34.89 24.60 -22.89
N GLU A 119 33.96 23.79 -23.43
CA GLU A 119 34.15 22.69 -24.39
C GLU A 119 34.38 23.14 -25.84
N GLY A 120 34.51 24.45 -26.08
CA GLY A 120 35.16 24.95 -27.29
C GLY A 120 36.63 24.51 -27.40
N GLU A 121 37.30 24.21 -26.28
CA GLU A 121 38.78 24.13 -26.28
C GLU A 121 39.38 22.80 -25.76
N ARG A 122 38.60 21.88 -25.18
CA ARG A 122 39.16 20.67 -24.53
C ARG A 122 38.58 19.34 -25.01
N ARG A 123 38.28 19.25 -26.31
CA ARG A 123 38.37 17.99 -27.06
C ARG A 123 39.80 17.45 -27.00
N ARG A 124 40.20 16.80 -25.90
CA ARG A 124 41.36 15.91 -25.72
C ARG A 124 41.67 15.86 -24.23
N ARG A 125 41.10 14.90 -23.51
CA ARG A 125 41.82 13.98 -22.59
C ARG A 125 40.84 13.21 -21.70
N ARG A 126 40.88 11.89 -21.89
CA ARG A 126 40.69 10.85 -20.86
C ARG A 126 39.28 10.68 -20.27
N THR A 127 38.59 9.71 -20.85
CA THR A 127 38.04 8.52 -20.15
C THR A 127 37.96 8.63 -18.63
N THR A 128 36.76 8.79 -18.09
CA THR A 128 36.46 8.51 -16.68
C THR A 128 35.15 7.73 -16.55
N ARG A 129 35.28 6.59 -15.84
CA ARG A 129 34.27 5.89 -15.05
C ARG A 129 32.89 5.65 -15.69
N ARG A 130 32.82 4.55 -16.43
CA ARG A 130 31.63 3.71 -16.53
C ARG A 130 31.40 3.06 -15.15
N GLY A 131 30.51 3.63 -14.33
CA GLY A 131 30.18 3.14 -13.00
C GLY A 131 28.68 3.28 -12.73
N SER A 132 28.05 2.13 -12.45
CA SER A 132 26.75 1.91 -11.79
C SER A 132 25.45 2.39 -12.45
N ASN A 133 25.23 2.11 -13.75
CA ASN A 133 23.86 2.09 -14.29
C ASN A 133 23.03 0.90 -13.77
N GLU A 134 23.67 -0.18 -13.32
CA GLU A 134 22.98 -1.40 -12.86
C GLU A 134 22.42 -1.22 -11.44
N ASP A 135 23.20 -0.67 -10.50
CA ASP A 135 22.75 -0.47 -9.11
C ASP A 135 21.60 0.55 -8.97
N ASP A 136 21.59 1.60 -9.80
CA ASP A 136 20.50 2.59 -9.80
C ASP A 136 19.20 2.02 -10.39
N ASN A 137 19.33 1.10 -11.35
CA ASN A 137 18.20 0.41 -11.97
C ASN A 137 17.61 -0.63 -11.00
N ASP A 138 18.45 -1.36 -10.27
CA ASP A 138 18.02 -2.31 -9.24
C ASP A 138 17.28 -1.60 -8.10
N LEU A 139 17.77 -0.44 -7.66
CA LEU A 139 17.07 0.40 -6.68
C LEU A 139 15.75 0.97 -7.22
N GLU A 140 15.69 1.35 -8.50
CA GLU A 140 14.46 1.85 -9.12
C GLU A 140 13.42 0.75 -9.33
N ILE A 141 13.86 -0.46 -9.69
CA ILE A 141 13.05 -1.67 -9.75
C ILE A 141 12.53 -2.02 -8.36
N GLU A 142 13.39 -2.07 -7.34
CA GLU A 142 12.98 -2.38 -5.97
C GLU A 142 11.99 -1.34 -5.41
N ILE A 143 12.19 -0.06 -5.72
CA ILE A 143 11.25 1.01 -5.37
C ILE A 143 9.93 0.83 -6.12
N ARG A 144 9.94 0.54 -7.42
CA ARG A 144 8.73 0.30 -8.22
C ARG A 144 7.95 -0.89 -7.72
N GLU A 145 8.62 -2.02 -7.49
CA GLU A 145 8.04 -3.24 -6.95
C GLU A 145 7.42 -3.00 -5.57
N LYS A 146 8.08 -2.25 -4.69
CA LYS A 146 7.50 -1.82 -3.41
C LYS A 146 6.33 -0.86 -3.58
N THR A 147 6.34 0.02 -4.58
CA THR A 147 5.26 0.99 -4.79
C THR A 147 3.99 0.41 -5.43
N ASP A 148 4.13 -0.68 -6.19
CA ASP A 148 3.02 -1.42 -6.80
C ASP A 148 2.44 -2.49 -5.87
N GLN A 149 2.99 -2.65 -4.66
CA GLN A 149 2.38 -3.53 -3.67
C GLN A 149 0.97 -3.06 -3.35
N SER A 150 0.02 -3.94 -3.62
CA SER A 150 -1.37 -3.72 -3.29
C SER A 150 -1.58 -3.97 -1.80
N LEU A 151 -2.11 -2.97 -1.13
CA LEU A 151 -2.43 -2.95 0.29
C LEU A 151 -3.93 -2.99 0.49
N VAL A 152 -4.33 -3.47 1.66
CA VAL A 152 -5.71 -3.51 2.12
C VAL A 152 -5.75 -2.91 3.52
N LEU A 153 -6.50 -1.84 3.70
CA LEU A 153 -6.83 -1.28 5.00
C LEU A 153 -8.22 -1.76 5.37
N GLN A 154 -8.40 -2.30 6.57
CA GLN A 154 -9.66 -2.85 7.01
C GLN A 154 -9.96 -2.36 8.42
N GLU A 155 -11.20 -1.96 8.66
CA GLU A 155 -11.67 -1.62 10.00
C GLU A 155 -11.49 -2.81 10.96
N TYR A 156 -10.90 -2.54 12.12
CA TYR A 156 -10.62 -3.54 13.15
C TYR A 156 -11.81 -3.65 14.10
N ASN A 157 -12.28 -4.88 14.31
CA ASN A 157 -13.28 -5.15 15.34
C ASN A 157 -12.63 -5.03 16.74
N ASP A 158 -12.91 -3.90 17.41
CA ASP A 158 -12.39 -3.55 18.73
C ASP A 158 -13.06 -4.31 19.90
N ARG A 159 -14.14 -5.04 19.62
CA ARG A 159 -14.90 -5.84 20.58
C ARG A 159 -15.09 -7.26 20.07
N PRO A 160 -14.00 -8.02 19.87
CA PRO A 160 -14.10 -9.41 19.47
C PRO A 160 -14.74 -10.25 20.58
N LEU A 161 -15.36 -11.36 20.20
CA LEU A 161 -15.74 -12.39 21.17
C LEU A 161 -14.45 -12.95 21.80
N LEU A 162 -14.44 -13.07 23.13
CA LEU A 162 -13.31 -13.57 23.89
C LEU A 162 -13.63 -14.94 24.48
N LEU A 163 -12.67 -15.87 24.38
CA LEU A 163 -12.71 -17.14 25.08
C LEU A 163 -11.59 -17.15 26.12
N ASN A 164 -11.94 -17.25 27.40
CA ASN A 164 -11.00 -17.16 28.52
C ASN A 164 -10.12 -15.89 28.49
N GLY A 165 -10.67 -14.77 28.01
CA GLY A 165 -9.95 -13.51 27.89
C GLY A 165 -9.08 -13.35 26.64
N PHE A 166 -9.01 -14.36 25.77
CA PHE A 166 -8.24 -14.32 24.52
C PHE A 166 -9.14 -14.16 23.30
N LYS A 167 -8.71 -13.33 22.35
CA LYS A 167 -9.30 -13.26 21.01
C LYS A 167 -8.99 -14.55 20.26
N PHE A 168 -9.97 -15.05 19.51
CA PHE A 168 -9.80 -16.18 18.61
C PHE A 168 -10.55 -15.93 17.30
N ASP A 169 -10.16 -16.64 16.26
CA ASP A 169 -10.81 -16.62 14.95
C ASP A 169 -11.20 -18.06 14.55
N PHE A 170 -12.26 -18.22 13.75
CA PHE A 170 -12.67 -19.53 13.25
C PHE A 170 -12.00 -19.84 11.90
N ARG A 171 -11.46 -21.05 11.77
CA ARG A 171 -11.09 -21.62 10.46
C ARG A 171 -12.25 -22.45 9.94
N VAL A 172 -12.94 -21.93 8.93
CA VAL A 172 -13.97 -22.66 8.18
C VAL A 172 -13.35 -23.22 6.91
N PHE A 173 -13.67 -24.48 6.59
CA PHE A 173 -13.28 -25.13 5.35
C PHE A 173 -14.50 -25.18 4.43
N ALA A 174 -14.30 -24.78 3.18
CA ALA A 174 -15.30 -24.89 2.12
C ALA A 174 -14.68 -25.65 0.94
N ILE A 175 -15.39 -26.66 0.43
CA ILE A 175 -14.99 -27.48 -0.71
C ILE A 175 -15.89 -27.10 -1.88
N VAL A 176 -15.33 -26.50 -2.92
CA VAL A 176 -16.04 -26.24 -4.17
C VAL A 176 -15.93 -27.48 -5.05
N THR A 177 -17.05 -28.17 -5.30
CA THR A 177 -17.09 -29.41 -6.09
C THR A 177 -17.39 -29.15 -7.56
N SER A 178 -18.13 -28.08 -7.86
CA SER A 178 -18.47 -27.69 -9.23
C SER A 178 -18.65 -26.17 -9.34
N LEU A 179 -18.34 -25.61 -10.51
CA LEU A 179 -18.61 -24.21 -10.83
C LEU A 179 -19.88 -24.04 -11.69
N GLU A 180 -20.28 -25.08 -12.41
CA GLU A 180 -21.45 -25.06 -13.28
C GLU A 180 -22.11 -26.47 -13.32
N PRO A 181 -23.21 -26.69 -12.59
CA PRO A 181 -23.82 -25.78 -11.62
C PRO A 181 -22.86 -25.49 -10.45
N PHE A 182 -22.96 -24.33 -9.83
CA PHE A 182 -22.11 -23.98 -8.69
C PHE A 182 -22.51 -24.81 -7.46
N GLU A 183 -21.55 -25.57 -6.91
CA GLU A 183 -21.75 -26.44 -5.75
C GLU A 183 -20.57 -26.31 -4.78
N PHE A 184 -20.88 -26.14 -3.49
CA PHE A 184 -19.88 -26.12 -2.41
C PHE A 184 -20.43 -26.69 -1.10
N TYR A 185 -19.53 -27.21 -0.25
CA TYR A 185 -19.81 -27.84 1.05
C TYR A 185 -18.90 -27.32 2.15
#